data_AF-A0A5R2ATH2-F1
#
_entry.id   AF-A0A5R2ATH2-F1
#
_cell.length_a   1.000
_cell.length_b   1.000
_cell.length_c   1.000
_cell.angle_alpha   90.00
_cell.angle_beta   90.00
_cell.angle_gamma   90.00
#
_symmetry.space_group_name_H-M   'P 1'
#
loop_
_entity.id
_entity.type
_entity.pdbx_description
1 polymer ?
#
loop_
_entity_poly.entity_id
_entity_poly.type
_entity_poly.pdbx_seq_one_letter_code
_entity_poly.pdbx_strand_id
1 'polypeptide(L)' 'MSTDSPAPEKGKAPTQPSLPVTKSGDAKETPDSFLLKKENELGRVLSDRFRALFFRKLKGSKNYEEAWKSINGN' A
#
# COMPACT_ATOMS: atom_id res chain seq x y z
N MET A 1 21.59 38.28 28.59
CA MET A 1 21.47 36.97 29.24
C MET A 1 20.20 36.31 28.76
N SER A 2 20.30 35.00 28.50
CA SER A 2 19.24 34.03 28.18
C SER A 2 18.65 34.05 26.76
N THR A 3 19.20 33.15 25.96
CA THR A 3 18.57 32.45 24.83
C THR A 3 17.36 31.64 25.31
N ASP A 4 16.28 31.62 24.53
CA ASP A 4 15.45 30.41 24.43
C ASP A 4 14.81 30.33 23.04
N SER A 5 15.35 29.41 22.25
CA SER A 5 14.76 28.93 21.01
C SER A 5 13.74 27.84 21.35
N PRO A 6 12.61 27.77 20.63
CA PRO A 6 11.98 26.49 20.36
C PRO A 6 12.16 26.11 18.88
N ALA A 7 12.98 25.09 18.65
CA ALA A 7 12.96 24.23 17.46
C ALA A 7 11.81 23.20 17.58
N PRO A 8 11.65 22.22 16.66
CA PRO A 8 11.59 22.26 15.20
C PRO A 8 10.22 21.74 14.70
N GLU A 9 9.67 22.34 13.64
CA GLU A 9 8.47 21.81 12.99
C GLU A 9 8.83 20.56 12.18
N LYS A 10 8.62 19.39 12.79
CA LYS A 10 8.77 18.07 12.15
C LYS A 10 7.87 18.00 10.92
N GLY A 11 8.49 17.70 9.78
CA GLY A 11 7.79 17.48 8.53
C GLY A 11 6.95 16.20 8.45
N LYS A 12 6.51 15.98 7.21
CA LYS A 12 5.83 14.82 6.61
C LYS A 12 4.30 14.80 6.69
N ALA A 13 3.67 15.36 5.64
CA ALA A 13 2.48 14.77 5.03
C ALA A 13 2.85 13.41 4.36
N PRO A 14 1.91 12.50 4.02
CA PRO A 14 0.45 12.61 4.11
C PRO A 14 -0.23 11.47 4.90
N THR A 15 -1.46 11.75 5.29
CA THR A 15 -2.50 10.87 5.83
C THR A 15 -2.39 9.40 5.41
N GLN A 16 -2.02 8.56 6.37
CA GLN A 16 -2.19 7.11 6.31
C GLN A 16 -3.66 6.81 6.67
N PRO A 17 -4.52 6.26 5.79
CA PRO A 17 -5.81 5.77 6.24
C PRO A 17 -5.54 4.57 7.14
N SER A 18 -5.77 4.76 8.43
CA SER A 18 -5.84 3.70 9.42
C SER A 18 -6.95 2.74 9.00
N LEU A 19 -6.59 1.60 8.41
CA LEU A 19 -7.50 0.48 8.23
C LEU A 19 -7.40 -0.41 9.48
N PRO A 20 -8.53 -0.83 10.07
CA PRO A 20 -8.53 -1.68 11.24
C PRO A 20 -7.95 -3.05 10.85
N VAL A 21 -6.89 -3.46 11.55
CA VAL A 21 -6.35 -4.81 11.48
C VAL A 21 -7.37 -5.75 12.14
N THR A 22 -8.29 -6.31 11.34
CA THR A 22 -9.07 -7.47 11.74
C THR A 22 -8.25 -8.72 11.43
N LYS A 23 -7.69 -9.34 12.47
CA LYS A 23 -7.08 -10.67 12.38
C LYS A 23 -8.17 -11.75 12.28
N SER A 24 -7.87 -12.70 11.39
CA SER A 24 -8.22 -14.14 11.40
C SER A 24 -9.67 -14.58 11.10
N GLY A 25 -9.77 -15.35 10.01
CA GLY A 25 -10.90 -16.25 9.70
C GLY A 25 -11.06 -16.39 8.19
N ASP A 26 -10.28 -17.28 7.55
CA ASP A 26 -10.37 -17.71 6.13
C ASP A 26 -11.00 -16.70 5.14
N ALA A 27 -10.59 -15.44 5.24
CA ALA A 27 -11.12 -14.38 4.42
C ALA A 27 -10.43 -14.53 3.07
N LYS A 28 -11.19 -14.97 2.05
CA LYS A 28 -10.78 -14.93 0.64
C LYS A 28 -9.95 -13.67 0.44
N GLU A 29 -8.64 -13.84 0.21
CA GLU A 29 -7.72 -12.72 0.05
C GLU A 29 -8.33 -11.79 -0.99
N THR A 30 -8.63 -10.55 -0.60
CA THR A 30 -9.19 -9.58 -1.53
C THR A 30 -8.05 -8.96 -2.33
N PRO A 31 -8.32 -8.49 -3.57
CA PRO A 31 -7.33 -7.79 -4.37
C PRO A 31 -6.70 -6.60 -3.62
N ASP A 32 -7.51 -5.87 -2.84
CA ASP A 32 -7.05 -4.75 -2.01
C ASP A 32 -6.14 -5.21 -0.87
N SER A 33 -6.48 -6.30 -0.19
CA SER A 33 -5.64 -6.88 0.88
C SER A 33 -4.29 -7.35 0.33
N PHE A 34 -4.29 -7.97 -0.86
CA PHE A 34 -3.07 -8.36 -1.55
C PHE A 34 -2.19 -7.14 -1.87
N LEU A 35 -2.77 -6.06 -2.42
CA LEU A 35 -2.03 -4.82 -2.70
C LEU A 35 -1.49 -4.17 -1.43
N LEU A 36 -2.27 -4.13 -0.35
CA LEU A 36 -1.83 -3.60 0.94
C LEU A 36 -0.65 -4.39 1.52
N LYS A 37 -0.67 -5.72 1.39
CA LYS A 37 0.48 -6.56 1.75
C LYS A 37 1.71 -6.21 0.93
N LYS A 38 1.55 -6.01 -0.38
CA LYS A 38 2.67 -5.60 -1.26
C LYS A 38 3.20 -4.20 -0.95
N GLU A 39 2.34 -3.25 -0.55
CA GLU A 39 2.76 -1.92 -0.08
C GLU A 39 3.64 -2.02 1.16
N ASN A 40 3.24 -2.85 2.12
CA ASN A 40 4.01 -3.13 3.32
C ASN A 40 5.35 -3.80 3.00
N GLU A 41 5.38 -4.79 2.09
CA GLU A 41 6.62 -5.45 1.64
C GLU A 41 7.57 -4.48 0.93
N LEU A 42 7.05 -3.55 0.12
CA LEU A 42 7.85 -2.57 -0.62
C LEU A 42 8.25 -1.35 0.22
N GLY A 43 7.64 -1.15 1.41
CA GLY A 43 7.81 0.04 2.23
C GLY A 43 7.32 1.34 1.55
N ARG A 44 6.43 1.23 0.55
CA ARG A 44 5.87 2.37 -0.19
C ARG A 44 4.42 2.11 -0.57
N VAL A 45 3.63 3.17 -0.62
CA VAL A 45 2.24 3.12 -1.10
C VAL A 45 2.24 3.00 -2.63
N LEU A 46 1.38 2.14 -3.18
CA LEU A 46 1.18 2.00 -4.62
C LEU A 46 0.32 3.14 -5.11
N SER A 47 0.68 3.71 -6.26
CA SER A 47 -0.12 4.78 -6.86
C SER A 47 -1.47 4.26 -7.36
N ASP A 48 -2.46 5.14 -7.44
CA ASP A 48 -3.78 4.80 -7.99
C ASP A 48 -3.69 4.24 -9.40
N ARG A 49 -2.75 4.75 -10.21
CA ARG A 49 -2.47 4.21 -11.55
C ARG A 49 -2.01 2.75 -11.48
N PHE A 50 -1.14 2.41 -10.54
CA PHE A 50 -0.69 1.04 -10.34
C PHE A 50 -1.86 0.14 -9.91
N ARG A 51 -2.65 0.57 -8.93
CA ARG A 51 -3.82 -0.18 -8.45
C ARG A 51 -4.81 -0.44 -9.60
N ALA A 52 -5.12 0.58 -10.41
CA ALA A 52 -5.98 0.45 -11.58
C ALA A 52 -5.41 -0.54 -12.62
N LEU A 53 -4.10 -0.53 -12.87
CA LEU A 53 -3.45 -1.51 -13.74
C LEU A 53 -3.58 -2.93 -13.19
N PHE A 54 -3.43 -3.10 -11.87
CA PHE A 54 -3.59 -4.39 -11.19
C PHE A 54 -5.00 -4.94 -11.36
N PHE A 55 -6.03 -4.17 -11.05
CA PHE A 55 -7.41 -4.60 -11.25
C PHE A 55 -7.72 -4.91 -12.71
N ARG A 56 -7.16 -4.14 -13.66
CA ARG A 56 -7.33 -4.40 -15.09
C ARG A 56 -6.69 -5.74 -15.50
N LYS A 57 -5.52 -6.06 -14.98
CA LYS A 57 -4.83 -7.34 -15.25
C LYS A 57 -5.52 -8.50 -14.56
N LEU A 58 -5.96 -8.31 -13.32
CA LEU A 58 -6.65 -9.31 -12.53
C LEU A 58 -7.91 -9.85 -13.21
N LYS A 59 -8.65 -9.00 -13.95
CA LYS A 59 -9.81 -9.46 -14.75
C LYS A 59 -9.48 -10.55 -15.77
N GLY A 60 -8.23 -10.69 -16.19
CA GLY A 60 -7.76 -11.72 -17.13
C GLY A 60 -6.72 -12.68 -16.56
N SER A 61 -6.34 -12.55 -15.29
CA SER A 61 -5.36 -13.41 -14.62
C SER A 61 -6.05 -14.41 -13.70
N LYS A 62 -5.44 -15.59 -13.52
CA LYS A 62 -6.03 -16.62 -12.65
C LYS A 62 -5.77 -16.34 -11.17
N ASN A 63 -4.69 -15.61 -10.85
CA ASN A 63 -4.25 -15.34 -9.48
C ASN A 63 -3.68 -13.92 -9.32
N TYR A 64 -3.69 -13.41 -8.08
CA TYR A 64 -3.18 -12.07 -7.75
C TYR A 64 -1.69 -11.89 -8.03
N GLU A 65 -0.86 -12.89 -7.70
CA GLU A 65 0.58 -12.83 -8.00
C GLU A 65 0.89 -12.71 -9.49
N GLU A 66 0.10 -13.35 -10.36
CA GLU A 66 0.29 -13.29 -11.80
C GLU A 66 -0.04 -11.89 -12.33
N ALA A 67 -1.15 -11.30 -11.87
CA ALA A 67 -1.50 -9.92 -12.20
C ALA A 67 -0.44 -8.92 -11.71
N TRP A 68 0.12 -9.16 -10.52
CA TRP A 68 1.21 -8.37 -9.95
C TRP A 68 2.50 -8.46 -10.77
N LYS A 69 2.95 -9.68 -11.08
CA LYS A 69 4.15 -9.94 -11.90
C LYS A 69 3.99 -9.35 -13.30
N SER A 70 2.80 -9.40 -13.89
CA SER A 70 2.55 -8.78 -15.20
C SER A 70 2.76 -7.26 -15.22
N ILE A 71 2.73 -6.58 -14.07
CA ILE A 71 2.92 -5.13 -13.97
C ILE A 71 4.33 -4.78 -13.52
N ASN A 72 4.86 -5.55 -12.56
CA ASN A 72 6.21 -5.34 -12.04
C ASN A 72 7.33 -5.98 -12.86
N GLY A 73 6.98 -6.86 -13.82
CA GLY A 73 7.82 -7.35 -14.91
C GLY A 73 9.31 -7.44 -14.59
N ASN A 74 9.71 -8.52 -13.90
CA ASN A 74 11.09 -9.01 -13.95
C ASN A 74 11.09 -10.53 -14.08
#